data_AF-A0A210QGW4-F1
#
_entry.id   AF-A0A210QGW4-F1
#
_cell.length_a   1.000
_cell.length_b   1.000
_cell.length_c   1.000
_cell.angle_alpha   90.00
_cell.angle_beta   90.00
_cell.angle_gamma   90.00
#
_symmetry.space_group_name_H-M   'P 1'
#
loop_
_entity.id
_entity.type
_entity.pdbx_description
1 polymer ?
#
loop_
_entity_poly.entity_id
_entity_poly.type
_entity_poly.pdbx_seq_one_letter_code
_entity_poly.pdbx_strand_id
1 'polypeptide(L)'
;MAVAVPGMGDHDHLQQYFLGKLEGNPCYKETDAFLKLLFERSTLKQKKREHEQAEKWLFWARHESKLRCVRASVPVGVLPEGFEGELVDIKVFSRGPDDVVYDNNDLIRRKVARGNCFLNLTSGEETGVSCVLQAMKKFTGGLGDDDDRESGDTFVWQKYFTKSLDDASVVIATRKANGEAAHLSCRLIGGEYVLCGGSKNVHMLFRRKEDITKYVEPRFRIAREVCATIMDSIDKMKSEEKERLLKFLVISQYTGVFEILAPDHQHVEDLSHLPGPELHFITWTRCDLDPSGEDVAAVPPHISIEIARALGLKTVKYDRVAIPNLDKRMKEIRGGYQFEGEVLYFLDSQGVVMGLLKKKTVWYIMCRAIREKLRAACISLTKYREQFTINRVLKKTEGRINEIQKWLALDDDTVNFWKCLGKKFLRWTLNQYEEGSIKMDEIADKFPVLWTSFLQSTHECDDYSAVKKKEIAGGVGDNSTNSGSDNTEHHETNGNLKRDTHSDENSSEGGAAIITGPESNDPELTQMCSNLNDDNSDGTSQTRNRFSLLQDETQSDITDQMAATQLNKCDDTPH
;
A
#
# COMPACT_ATOMS: atom_id res chain seq x y z
N MET A 1 27.20 -22.35 -17.24
CA MET A 1 27.79 -21.38 -18.18
C MET A 1 28.11 -20.14 -17.37
N ALA A 2 29.36 -19.71 -17.30
CA ALA A 2 29.70 -18.47 -16.60
C ALA A 2 29.05 -17.29 -17.33
N VAL A 3 28.18 -16.54 -16.66
CA VAL A 3 27.57 -15.33 -17.25
C VAL A 3 28.63 -14.24 -17.25
N ALA A 4 29.01 -13.76 -18.43
CA ALA A 4 29.91 -12.62 -18.54
C ALA A 4 29.32 -11.43 -17.79
N VAL A 5 30.16 -10.69 -17.05
CA VAL A 5 29.74 -9.44 -16.41
C VAL A 5 29.17 -8.53 -17.50
N PRO A 6 28.00 -7.90 -17.29
CA PRO A 6 27.38 -7.06 -18.30
C PRO A 6 28.37 -6.01 -18.80
N GLY A 7 28.62 -6.02 -20.11
CA GLY A 7 29.50 -5.06 -20.76
C GLY A 7 28.75 -3.75 -21.04
N MET A 8 29.47 -2.67 -21.37
CA MET A 8 28.85 -1.42 -21.82
C MET A 8 27.82 -1.63 -22.96
N GLY A 9 28.05 -2.63 -23.83
CA GLY A 9 27.10 -2.96 -24.90
C GLY A 9 25.72 -3.41 -24.39
N ASP A 10 25.61 -3.99 -23.19
CA ASP A 10 24.31 -4.38 -22.62
C ASP A 10 23.44 -3.17 -22.28
N HIS A 11 24.04 -2.01 -21.95
CA HIS A 11 23.30 -0.79 -21.62
C HIS A 11 22.62 -0.23 -22.87
N ASP A 12 23.36 -0.12 -23.97
CA ASP A 12 22.83 0.39 -25.25
C ASP A 12 21.71 -0.51 -25.76
N HIS A 13 21.87 -1.84 -25.68
CA HIS A 13 20.84 -2.79 -26.09
C HIS A 13 19.55 -2.66 -25.27
N LEU A 14 19.64 -2.51 -23.95
CA LEU A 14 18.47 -2.31 -23.09
C LEU A 14 17.79 -0.98 -23.37
N GLN A 15 18.56 0.10 -23.51
CA GLN A 15 18.01 1.41 -23.85
C GLN A 15 17.26 1.37 -25.18
N GLN A 16 17.89 0.88 -26.25
CA GLN A 16 17.25 0.77 -27.57
C GLN A 16 15.99 -0.09 -27.53
N TYR A 17 16.00 -1.17 -26.74
CA TYR A 17 14.81 -2.00 -26.53
C TYR A 17 13.66 -1.20 -25.91
N PHE A 18 13.92 -0.44 -24.83
CA PHE A 18 12.89 0.39 -24.20
C PHE A 18 12.35 1.45 -25.14
N LEU A 19 13.23 2.14 -25.87
CA LEU A 19 12.82 3.16 -26.84
C LEU A 19 11.93 2.57 -27.93
N GLY A 20 12.30 1.42 -28.49
CA GLY A 20 11.46 0.74 -29.49
C GLY A 20 10.10 0.28 -28.94
N LYS A 21 10.03 -0.11 -27.65
CA LYS A 21 8.77 -0.50 -27.00
C LYS A 21 7.86 0.66 -26.63
N LEU A 22 8.45 1.82 -26.36
CA LEU A 22 7.73 3.01 -25.89
C LEU A 22 7.51 4.04 -27.00
N GLU A 23 7.87 3.73 -28.24
CA GLU A 23 7.62 4.62 -29.37
C GLU A 23 6.12 4.96 -29.46
N GLY A 24 5.81 6.26 -29.49
CA GLY A 24 4.44 6.78 -29.47
C GLY A 24 3.80 6.87 -28.08
N ASN A 25 4.42 6.36 -27.01
CA ASN A 25 3.92 6.55 -25.65
C ASN A 25 4.08 8.02 -25.21
N PRO A 26 3.07 8.63 -24.55
CA PRO A 26 3.17 10.01 -24.06
C PRO A 26 4.36 10.30 -23.14
N CYS A 27 4.89 9.30 -22.42
CA CYS A 27 6.06 9.50 -21.55
C CYS A 27 7.41 9.17 -22.22
N TYR A 28 7.43 8.83 -23.53
CA TYR A 28 8.63 8.37 -24.23
C TYR A 28 9.87 9.24 -23.98
N LYS A 29 9.74 10.55 -24.12
CA LYS A 29 10.86 11.50 -23.95
C LYS A 29 11.37 11.54 -22.49
N GLU A 30 10.45 11.50 -21.53
CA GLU A 30 10.78 11.49 -20.10
C GLU A 30 11.49 10.18 -19.74
N THR A 31 11.01 9.05 -20.29
CA THR A 31 11.64 7.74 -20.10
C THR A 31 13.02 7.64 -20.76
N ASP A 32 13.22 8.17 -21.97
CA ASP A 32 14.53 8.20 -22.62
C ASP A 32 15.55 9.00 -21.80
N ALA A 33 15.19 10.21 -21.37
CA ALA A 33 16.04 11.04 -20.54
C ALA A 33 16.41 10.33 -19.22
N PHE A 34 15.44 9.67 -18.60
CA PHE A 34 15.68 8.87 -17.40
C PHE A 34 16.64 7.70 -17.64
N LEU A 35 16.45 6.92 -18.72
CA LEU A 35 17.29 5.76 -19.03
C LEU A 35 18.74 6.16 -19.32
N LYS A 36 18.95 7.30 -20.02
CA LYS A 36 20.30 7.85 -20.22
C LYS A 36 21.01 8.13 -18.91
N LEU A 37 20.34 8.85 -18.00
CA LEU A 37 20.89 9.16 -16.67
C LEU A 37 21.13 7.90 -15.83
N LEU A 38 20.27 6.88 -15.95
CA LEU A 38 20.44 5.60 -15.26
C LEU A 38 21.72 4.89 -15.70
N PHE A 39 21.93 4.74 -17.02
CA PHE A 39 23.05 3.99 -17.57
C PHE A 39 24.39 4.75 -17.52
N GLU A 40 24.38 6.08 -17.44
CA GLU A 40 25.59 6.89 -17.22
C GLU A 40 26.18 6.71 -15.81
N ARG A 41 25.35 6.42 -14.80
CA ARG A 41 25.77 6.34 -13.39
C ARG A 41 26.39 5.01 -12.99
N SER A 42 26.07 3.92 -13.69
CA SER A 42 26.55 2.57 -13.36
C SER A 42 28.03 2.40 -13.72
N THR A 43 28.95 2.62 -12.76
CA THR A 43 30.40 2.37 -12.95
C THR A 43 31.01 1.54 -11.82
N LEU A 44 32.02 0.71 -12.13
CA LEU A 44 32.66 -0.24 -11.21
C LEU A 44 33.28 0.37 -9.94
N LYS A 45 33.62 1.67 -9.94
CA LYS A 45 34.17 2.36 -8.75
C LYS A 45 33.17 2.42 -7.57
N GLN A 46 31.93 2.00 -7.78
CA GLN A 46 30.85 2.08 -6.80
C GLN A 46 30.86 0.96 -5.75
N LYS A 47 31.30 -0.26 -6.08
CA LYS A 47 31.14 -1.44 -5.20
C LYS A 47 31.78 -1.28 -3.81
N LYS A 48 33.05 -0.87 -3.72
CA LYS A 48 33.73 -0.69 -2.42
C LYS A 48 33.01 0.35 -1.55
N ARG A 49 32.61 1.46 -2.16
CA ARG A 49 31.86 2.53 -1.48
C ARG A 49 30.48 2.04 -1.03
N GLU A 50 29.80 1.21 -1.82
CA GLU A 50 28.53 0.59 -1.45
C GLU A 50 28.65 -0.30 -0.22
N HIS A 51 29.71 -1.13 -0.14
CA HIS A 51 29.97 -1.95 1.04
C HIS A 51 30.21 -1.09 2.29
N GLU A 52 31.09 -0.10 2.22
CA GLU A 52 31.37 0.82 3.33
C GLU A 52 30.10 1.59 3.77
N GLN A 53 29.28 2.04 2.82
CA GLN A 53 28.01 2.70 3.11
C GLN A 53 27.01 1.74 3.77
N ALA A 54 26.90 0.51 3.29
CA ALA A 54 26.04 -0.51 3.85
C ALA A 54 26.44 -0.88 5.29
N GLU A 55 27.72 -1.05 5.56
CA GLU A 55 28.24 -1.31 6.91
C GLU A 55 27.97 -0.13 7.85
N LYS A 56 28.26 1.10 7.41
CA LYS A 56 27.98 2.30 8.21
C LYS A 56 26.48 2.44 8.51
N TRP A 57 25.63 2.18 7.54
CA TRP A 57 24.17 2.24 7.71
C TRP A 57 23.69 1.18 8.70
N LEU A 58 24.12 -0.07 8.54
CA LEU A 58 23.78 -1.16 9.45
C LEU A 58 24.32 -0.94 10.85
N PHE A 59 25.51 -0.35 10.98
CA PHE A 59 26.05 0.07 12.26
C PHE A 59 25.11 1.07 12.94
N TRP A 60 24.66 2.11 12.24
CA TRP A 60 23.66 3.05 12.76
C TRP A 60 22.36 2.33 13.17
N ALA A 61 21.80 1.49 12.30
CA ALA A 61 20.52 0.81 12.57
C ALA A 61 20.58 -0.14 13.78
N ARG A 62 21.74 -0.74 14.07
CA ARG A 62 21.96 -1.57 15.27
C ARG A 62 21.97 -0.77 16.58
N HIS A 63 22.29 0.52 16.52
CA HIS A 63 22.36 1.41 17.68
C HIS A 63 21.12 2.30 17.82
N GLU A 64 20.21 2.30 16.83
CA GLU A 64 18.93 2.99 16.92
C GLU A 64 17.89 2.15 17.66
N SER A 65 17.50 2.61 18.85
CA SER A 65 16.55 1.91 19.75
C SER A 65 15.18 1.65 19.14
N LYS A 66 14.79 2.41 18.12
CA LYS A 66 13.51 2.29 17.41
C LYS A 66 13.57 1.37 16.19
N LEU A 67 14.72 0.76 15.92
CA LEU A 67 14.91 -0.19 14.83
C LEU A 67 15.25 -1.58 15.37
N ARG A 68 14.85 -2.60 14.63
CA ARG A 68 15.20 -3.99 14.88
C ARG A 68 15.87 -4.58 13.65
N CYS A 69 17.08 -5.11 13.85
CA CYS A 69 17.80 -5.89 12.86
C CYS A 69 17.47 -7.37 13.06
N VAL A 70 16.78 -7.98 12.09
CA VAL A 70 16.38 -9.38 12.13
C VAL A 70 17.26 -10.16 11.16
N ARG A 71 18.06 -11.09 11.68
CA ARG A 71 18.97 -11.92 10.87
C ARG A 71 18.31 -13.23 10.44
N ALA A 72 18.72 -13.75 9.30
CA ALA A 72 18.44 -15.13 8.89
C ALA A 72 19.57 -15.64 7.98
N SER A 73 20.10 -16.81 8.31
CA SER A 73 21.03 -17.51 7.43
C SER A 73 20.38 -17.85 6.11
N VAL A 74 21.15 -17.77 5.03
CA VAL A 74 20.72 -18.26 3.71
C VAL A 74 20.92 -19.78 3.70
N PRO A 75 19.88 -20.59 3.40
CA PRO A 75 19.98 -22.04 3.41
C PRO A 75 21.03 -22.56 2.41
N VAL A 76 21.63 -23.71 2.74
CA VAL A 76 22.66 -24.34 1.91
C VAL A 76 22.14 -24.60 0.49
N GLY A 77 22.98 -24.31 -0.50
CA GLY A 77 22.69 -24.48 -1.91
C GLY A 77 21.68 -23.48 -2.50
N VAL A 78 21.29 -22.43 -1.76
CA VAL A 78 20.56 -21.29 -2.34
C VAL A 78 21.53 -20.35 -3.05
N LEU A 79 22.68 -20.06 -2.43
CA LEU A 79 23.78 -19.32 -3.05
C LEU A 79 24.59 -20.22 -4.00
N PRO A 80 25.38 -19.62 -4.92
CA PRO A 80 26.36 -20.35 -5.73
C PRO A 80 27.37 -21.12 -4.89
N GLU A 81 28.02 -22.11 -5.49
CA GLU A 81 29.03 -22.92 -4.82
C GLU A 81 30.19 -22.04 -4.29
N GLY A 82 30.61 -22.28 -3.06
CA GLY A 82 31.66 -21.50 -2.38
C GLY A 82 31.18 -20.20 -1.73
N PHE A 83 29.89 -19.87 -1.82
CA PHE A 83 29.30 -18.69 -1.18
C PHE A 83 28.36 -19.08 -0.03
N GLU A 84 28.46 -18.34 1.06
CA GLU A 84 27.63 -18.42 2.25
C GLU A 84 27.28 -16.99 2.71
N GLY A 85 26.18 -16.85 3.43
CA GLY A 85 25.80 -15.56 3.98
C GLY A 85 24.52 -15.56 4.78
N GLU A 86 24.16 -14.38 5.25
CA GLU A 86 22.92 -14.11 5.97
C GLU A 86 22.23 -12.86 5.42
N LEU A 87 20.91 -12.85 5.50
CA LEU A 87 20.10 -11.65 5.31
C LEU A 87 19.88 -10.93 6.62
N VAL A 88 19.86 -9.59 6.58
CA VAL A 88 19.52 -8.72 7.68
C VAL A 88 18.37 -7.81 7.26
N ASP A 89 17.16 -8.17 7.69
CA ASP A 89 15.95 -7.35 7.52
C ASP A 89 15.92 -6.26 8.59
N ILE A 90 15.61 -5.03 8.18
CA ILE A 90 15.53 -3.87 9.07
C ILE A 90 14.09 -3.41 9.12
N LYS A 91 13.55 -3.31 10.34
CA LYS A 91 12.19 -2.84 10.57
C LYS A 91 12.10 -1.90 11.76
N VAL A 92 11.13 -0.99 11.70
CA VAL A 92 10.75 -0.16 12.85
C VAL A 92 10.20 -1.05 13.96
N PHE A 93 10.59 -0.73 15.20
CA PHE A 93 10.17 -1.42 16.41
C PHE A 93 9.52 -0.44 17.39
N SER A 94 8.27 -0.69 17.72
CA SER A 94 7.46 0.12 18.63
C SER A 94 6.44 -0.75 19.38
N ARG A 95 6.07 -0.34 20.60
CA ARG A 95 4.94 -0.91 21.37
C ARG A 95 3.58 -0.35 20.93
N GLY A 96 3.50 0.09 19.68
CA GLY A 96 2.31 0.69 19.07
C GLY A 96 2.52 0.84 17.56
N PRO A 97 1.63 1.57 16.86
CA PRO A 97 1.73 1.81 15.43
C PRO A 97 3.10 2.30 14.99
N ASP A 98 3.59 1.79 13.85
CA ASP A 98 4.88 2.24 13.29
C ASP A 98 4.85 3.72 12.89
N ASP A 99 3.66 4.24 12.55
CA ASP A 99 3.38 5.65 12.25
C ASP A 99 3.94 6.60 13.31
N VAL A 100 3.78 6.29 14.60
CA VAL A 100 4.24 7.16 15.69
C VAL A 100 5.76 7.32 15.68
N VAL A 101 6.50 6.29 15.28
CA VAL A 101 7.96 6.38 15.17
C VAL A 101 8.36 7.24 13.98
N TYR A 102 7.73 7.04 12.82
CA TYR A 102 8.03 7.82 11.61
C TYR A 102 7.67 9.31 11.76
N ASP A 103 6.58 9.61 12.48
CA ASP A 103 6.14 10.98 12.73
C ASP A 103 7.07 11.76 13.64
N ASN A 104 7.71 11.07 14.59
CA ASN A 104 8.56 11.67 15.62
C ASN A 104 10.07 11.55 15.33
N ASN A 105 10.47 10.84 14.26
CA ASN A 105 11.87 10.62 13.93
C ASN A 105 12.14 10.84 12.43
N ASP A 106 12.58 12.06 12.10
CA ASP A 106 12.91 12.49 10.74
C ASP A 106 14.05 11.67 10.11
N LEU A 107 15.00 11.18 10.91
CA LEU A 107 16.10 10.38 10.39
C LEU A 107 15.61 8.99 9.95
N ILE A 108 14.76 8.34 10.76
CA ILE A 108 14.10 7.07 10.39
C ILE A 108 13.21 7.29 9.17
N ARG A 109 12.40 8.35 9.14
CA ARG A 109 11.54 8.69 7.99
C ARG A 109 12.32 8.85 6.69
N ARG A 110 13.50 9.46 6.75
CA ARG A 110 14.36 9.65 5.57
C ARG A 110 15.12 8.39 5.16
N LYS A 111 15.63 7.60 6.11
CA LYS A 111 16.57 6.51 5.83
C LYS A 111 15.93 5.12 5.74
N VAL A 112 14.81 4.89 6.43
CA VAL A 112 14.23 3.56 6.60
C VAL A 112 12.99 3.42 5.71
N ALA A 113 13.09 2.49 4.78
CA ALA A 113 11.99 2.01 3.95
C ALA A 113 11.19 0.90 4.67
N ARG A 114 9.96 0.69 4.23
CA ARG A 114 9.14 -0.46 4.63
C ARG A 114 9.54 -1.70 3.84
N GLY A 115 10.77 -2.13 4.02
CA GLY A 115 11.41 -3.23 3.30
C GLY A 115 12.87 -2.94 3.03
N ASN A 116 13.70 -2.88 4.07
CA ASN A 116 15.15 -2.80 3.94
C ASN A 116 15.76 -4.19 4.20
N CYS A 117 16.52 -4.70 3.25
CA CYS A 117 17.23 -5.96 3.38
C CYS A 117 18.70 -5.82 2.97
N PHE A 118 19.58 -6.34 3.81
CA PHE A 118 21.01 -6.39 3.56
C PHE A 118 21.46 -7.83 3.43
N LEU A 119 22.41 -8.09 2.54
CA LEU A 119 23.10 -9.37 2.44
C LEU A 119 24.51 -9.21 3.00
N ASN A 120 24.85 -10.08 3.95
CA ASN A 120 26.20 -10.23 4.47
C ASN A 120 26.78 -11.55 3.94
N LEU A 121 27.65 -11.47 2.92
CA LEU A 121 28.36 -12.63 2.38
C LEU A 121 29.59 -12.91 3.25
N THR A 122 29.65 -14.13 3.80
CA THR A 122 30.70 -14.57 4.72
C THR A 122 31.80 -15.40 4.04
N SER A 123 31.57 -15.83 2.80
CA SER A 123 32.55 -16.53 1.96
C SER A 123 32.40 -16.16 0.48
N GLY A 124 33.38 -16.54 -0.34
CA GLY A 124 33.47 -16.20 -1.76
C GLY A 124 34.32 -14.95 -2.04
N GLU A 125 34.46 -14.59 -3.31
CA GLU A 125 35.26 -13.43 -3.72
C GLU A 125 34.57 -12.08 -3.40
N GLU A 126 33.25 -12.11 -3.21
CA GLU A 126 32.41 -10.92 -2.98
C GLU A 126 32.02 -10.75 -1.50
N THR A 127 32.90 -11.16 -0.58
CA THR A 127 32.65 -11.03 0.88
C THR A 127 32.35 -9.60 1.30
N GLY A 128 31.45 -9.46 2.27
CA GLY A 128 31.06 -8.18 2.84
C GLY A 128 29.56 -7.94 2.82
N VAL A 129 29.19 -6.74 3.25
CA VAL A 129 27.80 -6.34 3.45
C VAL A 129 27.33 -5.47 2.30
N SER A 130 26.16 -5.76 1.73
CA SER A 130 25.54 -4.94 0.69
C SER A 130 24.05 -4.74 0.96
N CYS A 131 23.50 -3.59 0.57
CA CYS A 131 22.05 -3.42 0.55
C CYS A 131 21.50 -4.06 -0.73
N VAL A 132 20.78 -5.16 -0.58
CA VAL A 132 20.23 -5.90 -1.71
C VAL A 132 18.85 -5.40 -2.11
N LEU A 133 18.11 -4.86 -1.14
CA LEU A 133 16.73 -4.43 -1.33
C LEU A 133 16.41 -3.23 -0.44
N GLN A 134 15.84 -2.19 -1.05
CA GLN A 134 15.24 -1.08 -0.34
C GLN A 134 13.92 -0.73 -1.04
N ALA A 135 12.81 -1.03 -0.39
CA ALA A 135 11.46 -0.74 -0.88
C ALA A 135 11.10 0.75 -0.73
N MET A 136 9.81 1.08 -0.76
CA MET A 136 9.34 2.45 -0.57
C MET A 136 9.47 2.93 0.88
N LYS A 137 9.79 4.21 1.05
CA LYS A 137 9.71 4.91 2.35
C LYS A 137 8.26 4.96 2.84
N LYS A 138 8.06 5.11 4.16
CA LYS A 138 6.73 5.34 4.73
C LYS A 138 6.14 6.63 4.13
N PHE A 139 4.85 6.60 3.85
CA PHE A 139 4.01 7.75 3.56
C PHE A 139 2.65 7.56 4.25
N THR A 140 1.83 8.60 4.27
CA THR A 140 0.57 8.70 5.05
C THR A 140 -0.50 9.36 4.18
N GLY A 141 -1.77 9.15 4.52
CA GLY A 141 -2.90 9.75 3.81
C GLY A 141 -3.46 11.00 4.47
N GLY A 142 -2.89 11.42 5.61
CA GLY A 142 -3.49 12.42 6.47
C GLY A 142 -4.65 11.87 7.32
N LEU A 143 -5.46 12.77 7.86
CA LEU A 143 -6.56 12.43 8.76
C LEU A 143 -7.63 11.58 8.04
N GLY A 144 -7.99 10.43 8.62
CA GLY A 144 -9.01 9.51 8.11
C GLY A 144 -8.55 8.46 7.08
N ASP A 145 -7.32 8.56 6.57
CA ASP A 145 -6.75 7.57 5.63
C ASP A 145 -5.72 6.62 6.28
N ASP A 146 -5.26 6.97 7.49
CA ASP A 146 -4.47 6.13 8.41
C ASP A 146 -5.35 5.65 9.57
N ASP A 147 -5.38 4.34 9.78
CA ASP A 147 -6.35 3.70 10.68
C ASP A 147 -6.12 4.06 12.17
N ASP A 148 -4.88 4.42 12.51
CA ASP A 148 -4.41 4.66 13.88
C ASP A 148 -4.44 6.13 14.30
N ARG A 149 -4.88 7.05 13.43
CA ARG A 149 -4.95 8.48 13.73
C ARG A 149 -6.36 8.92 14.08
N GLU A 150 -6.64 8.91 15.38
CA GLU A 150 -7.98 9.22 15.89
C GLU A 150 -8.23 10.72 16.15
N SER A 151 -7.16 11.51 16.16
CA SER A 151 -7.19 12.96 16.32
C SER A 151 -5.85 13.54 15.90
N GLY A 152 -5.82 14.79 15.46
CA GLY A 152 -4.57 15.48 15.20
C GLY A 152 -4.62 16.42 14.00
N ASP A 153 -3.44 16.93 13.67
CA ASP A 153 -3.23 17.86 12.58
C ASP A 153 -3.50 17.19 11.22
N THR A 154 -4.35 17.82 10.42
CA THR A 154 -4.70 17.37 9.07
C THR A 154 -3.49 17.36 8.14
N PHE A 155 -2.44 18.10 8.48
CA PHE A 155 -1.25 18.32 7.65
C PHE A 155 -0.02 17.48 8.05
N VAL A 156 -0.14 16.52 8.98
CA VAL A 156 1.01 15.67 9.37
C VAL A 156 1.67 14.96 8.19
N TRP A 157 0.89 14.65 7.15
CA TRP A 157 1.42 14.02 5.93
C TRP A 157 2.40 14.90 5.16
N GLN A 158 2.35 16.22 5.30
CA GLN A 158 3.31 17.14 4.67
C GLN A 158 4.73 16.95 5.23
N LYS A 159 4.90 16.41 6.45
CA LYS A 159 6.22 16.07 7.00
C LYS A 159 6.95 15.00 6.18
N TYR A 160 6.22 14.26 5.34
CA TYR A 160 6.75 13.23 4.46
C TYR A 160 7.11 13.78 3.08
N PHE A 161 6.88 15.07 2.83
CA PHE A 161 7.26 15.74 1.60
C PHE A 161 8.66 16.34 1.75
N THR A 162 9.41 16.34 0.65
CA THR A 162 10.74 16.96 0.57
C THR A 162 10.68 18.43 0.15
N LYS A 163 9.53 18.89 -0.37
CA LYS A 163 9.27 20.24 -0.88
C LYS A 163 7.85 20.71 -0.54
N SER A 164 7.54 21.98 -0.77
CA SER A 164 6.18 22.50 -0.62
C SER A 164 5.26 21.91 -1.69
N LEU A 165 3.96 21.82 -1.40
CA LEU A 165 2.95 21.44 -2.40
C LEU A 165 2.83 22.47 -3.53
N ASP A 166 3.18 23.72 -3.26
CA ASP A 166 3.15 24.80 -4.26
C ASP A 166 4.19 24.58 -5.37
N ASP A 167 5.23 23.76 -5.10
CA ASP A 167 6.24 23.40 -6.08
C ASP A 167 5.77 22.26 -7.01
N ALA A 168 4.62 21.63 -6.72
CA ALA A 168 4.10 20.53 -7.52
C ALA A 168 3.63 21.06 -8.88
N SER A 169 4.08 20.41 -9.96
CA SER A 169 3.68 20.72 -11.33
C SER A 169 2.61 19.77 -11.86
N VAL A 170 2.66 18.51 -11.41
CA VAL A 170 1.74 17.44 -11.81
C VAL A 170 1.63 16.40 -10.70
N VAL A 171 0.48 15.75 -10.64
CA VAL A 171 0.26 14.59 -9.77
C VAL A 171 0.06 13.35 -10.64
N ILE A 172 0.77 12.27 -10.32
CA ILE A 172 0.50 10.96 -10.91
C ILE A 172 -0.33 10.17 -9.90
N ALA A 173 -1.57 9.84 -10.27
CA ALA A 173 -2.47 9.06 -9.45
C ALA A 173 -2.41 7.60 -9.87
N THR A 174 -2.00 6.71 -8.98
CA THR A 174 -1.99 5.26 -9.24
C THR A 174 -3.09 4.57 -8.46
N ARG A 175 -3.66 3.52 -9.03
CA ARG A 175 -4.62 2.69 -8.30
C ARG A 175 -3.93 2.07 -7.09
N LYS A 176 -4.50 2.25 -5.89
CA LYS A 176 -4.07 1.52 -4.71
C LYS A 176 -4.67 0.12 -4.77
N ALA A 177 -3.86 -0.85 -5.22
CA ALA A 177 -4.22 -2.26 -5.18
C ALA A 177 -4.43 -2.71 -3.72
N ASN A 178 -5.39 -3.62 -3.50
CA ASN A 178 -5.76 -4.06 -2.16
C ASN A 178 -5.21 -5.47 -1.86
N GLY A 179 -3.93 -5.55 -1.55
CA GLY A 179 -3.26 -6.81 -1.25
C GLY A 179 -2.17 -6.67 -0.19
N GLU A 180 -1.09 -7.43 -0.36
CA GLU A 180 0.09 -7.35 0.50
C GLU A 180 1.30 -6.79 -0.25
N ALA A 181 2.21 -6.15 0.47
CA ALA A 181 3.43 -5.64 -0.14
C ALA A 181 4.34 -6.79 -0.59
N ALA A 182 4.85 -6.72 -1.81
CA ALA A 182 5.79 -7.66 -2.40
C ALA A 182 6.99 -6.93 -3.01
N HIS A 183 8.18 -7.47 -2.83
CA HIS A 183 9.42 -6.86 -3.31
C HIS A 183 10.26 -7.84 -4.12
N LEU A 184 10.96 -7.34 -5.12
CA LEU A 184 11.90 -8.11 -5.94
C LEU A 184 13.14 -7.29 -6.27
N SER A 185 14.31 -7.88 -6.12
CA SER A 185 15.59 -7.37 -6.61
C SER A 185 16.42 -8.54 -7.13
N CYS A 186 17.48 -8.24 -7.88
CA CYS A 186 18.41 -9.24 -8.38
C CYS A 186 19.86 -8.79 -8.16
N ARG A 187 20.73 -9.75 -7.89
CA ARG A 187 22.19 -9.58 -7.82
C ARG A 187 22.87 -10.63 -8.68
N LEU A 188 24.02 -10.28 -9.24
CA LEU A 188 24.92 -11.25 -9.86
C LEU A 188 25.95 -11.64 -8.80
N ILE A 189 25.89 -12.88 -8.31
CA ILE A 189 26.80 -13.42 -7.29
C ILE A 189 27.46 -14.64 -7.89
N GLY A 190 28.80 -14.72 -7.89
CA GLY A 190 29.50 -15.88 -8.46
C GLY A 190 29.15 -16.15 -9.94
N GLY A 191 28.78 -15.11 -10.69
CA GLY A 191 28.35 -15.24 -12.09
C GLY A 191 26.93 -15.80 -12.30
N GLU A 192 26.13 -15.91 -11.24
CA GLU A 192 24.74 -16.37 -11.32
C GLU A 192 23.75 -15.30 -10.85
N TYR A 193 22.56 -15.26 -11.46
CA TYR A 193 21.46 -14.42 -11.00
C TYR A 193 20.88 -15.00 -9.70
N VAL A 194 21.03 -14.23 -8.62
CA VAL A 194 20.41 -14.52 -7.32
C VAL A 194 19.33 -13.48 -7.08
N LEU A 195 18.08 -13.94 -6.96
CA LEU A 195 16.94 -13.08 -6.65
C LEU A 195 16.86 -12.86 -5.15
N CYS A 196 16.47 -11.66 -4.75
CA CYS A 196 16.04 -11.36 -3.40
C CYS A 196 14.63 -10.81 -3.44
N GLY A 197 13.70 -11.47 -2.74
CA GLY A 197 12.30 -11.06 -2.71
C GLY A 197 11.65 -11.39 -1.38
N GLY A 198 10.45 -10.87 -1.17
CA GLY A 198 9.71 -11.07 0.06
C GLY A 198 8.62 -10.05 0.31
N SER A 199 8.11 -10.04 1.54
CA SER A 199 7.06 -9.12 1.99
C SER A 199 7.65 -7.88 2.67
N LYS A 200 6.79 -7.03 3.26
CA LYS A 200 7.20 -5.81 3.99
C LYS A 200 8.41 -5.98 4.92
N ASN A 201 8.48 -7.09 5.67
CA ASN A 201 9.38 -7.23 6.81
C ASN A 201 10.27 -8.48 6.77
N VAL A 202 10.09 -9.36 5.76
CA VAL A 202 10.79 -10.64 5.68
C VAL A 202 11.14 -10.93 4.23
N HIS A 203 12.43 -11.11 3.96
CA HIS A 203 12.94 -11.41 2.62
C HIS A 203 13.76 -12.71 2.61
N MET A 204 13.94 -13.26 1.41
CA MET A 204 14.73 -14.47 1.17
C MET A 204 15.51 -14.35 -0.13
N LEU A 205 16.56 -15.16 -0.26
CA LEU A 205 17.28 -15.36 -1.51
C LEU A 205 16.77 -16.62 -2.21
N PHE A 206 16.73 -16.61 -3.52
CA PHE A 206 16.36 -17.77 -4.32
C PHE A 206 16.90 -17.66 -5.75
N ARG A 207 17.16 -18.80 -6.39
CA ARG A 207 17.43 -18.88 -7.84
C ARG A 207 16.32 -19.59 -8.59
N ARG A 208 15.62 -20.48 -7.88
CA ARG A 208 14.54 -21.35 -8.37
C ARG A 208 13.52 -21.63 -7.27
N LYS A 209 12.38 -22.20 -7.64
CA LYS A 209 11.28 -22.48 -6.69
C LYS A 209 11.70 -23.43 -5.55
N GLU A 210 12.58 -24.37 -5.83
CA GLU A 210 13.08 -25.34 -4.84
C GLU A 210 13.92 -24.66 -3.74
N ASP A 211 14.45 -23.47 -3.98
CA ASP A 211 15.18 -22.72 -2.95
C ASP A 211 14.21 -22.11 -1.91
N ILE A 212 13.01 -21.72 -2.35
CA ILE A 212 11.98 -21.10 -1.50
C ILE A 212 11.51 -22.08 -0.41
N THR A 213 11.40 -23.37 -0.74
CA THR A 213 10.93 -24.40 0.20
C THR A 213 11.93 -24.69 1.32
N LYS A 214 13.20 -24.30 1.17
CA LYS A 214 14.24 -24.48 2.19
C LYS A 214 14.07 -23.55 3.40
N TYR A 215 13.32 -22.45 3.24
CA TYR A 215 13.00 -21.52 4.31
C TYR A 215 11.79 -22.04 5.10
N VAL A 216 12.02 -22.93 6.06
CA VAL A 216 10.93 -23.65 6.76
C VAL A 216 10.31 -22.86 7.90
N GLU A 217 10.99 -21.83 8.44
CA GLU A 217 10.52 -21.15 9.64
C GLU A 217 9.19 -20.41 9.41
N PRO A 218 8.28 -20.38 10.40
CA PRO A 218 6.96 -19.74 10.26
C PRO A 218 7.00 -18.28 9.82
N ARG A 219 8.05 -17.53 10.19
CA ARG A 219 8.25 -16.12 9.78
C ARG A 219 8.24 -15.93 8.26
N PHE A 220 8.61 -16.95 7.49
CA PHE A 220 8.70 -16.88 6.04
C PHE A 220 7.39 -17.17 5.32
N ARG A 221 6.28 -17.47 6.04
CA ARG A 221 5.00 -17.89 5.42
C ARG A 221 4.58 -16.97 4.26
N ILE A 222 4.39 -15.69 4.54
CA ILE A 222 3.96 -14.70 3.53
C ILE A 222 5.05 -14.47 2.47
N ALA A 223 6.30 -14.40 2.90
CA ALA A 223 7.42 -14.18 1.98
C ALA A 223 7.59 -15.34 0.98
N ARG A 224 7.28 -16.59 1.38
CA ARG A 224 7.31 -17.76 0.48
C ARG A 224 6.23 -17.67 -0.59
N GLU A 225 5.01 -17.28 -0.23
CA GLU A 225 3.91 -17.07 -1.19
C GLU A 225 4.27 -15.97 -2.20
N VAL A 226 4.80 -14.84 -1.71
CA VAL A 226 5.31 -13.76 -2.57
C VAL A 226 6.39 -14.27 -3.53
N CYS A 227 7.41 -14.96 -3.02
CA CYS A 227 8.52 -15.42 -3.87
C CYS A 227 8.09 -16.51 -4.86
N ALA A 228 7.16 -17.39 -4.47
CA ALA A 228 6.58 -18.37 -5.37
C ALA A 228 5.81 -17.68 -6.51
N THR A 229 5.00 -16.67 -6.19
CA THR A 229 4.25 -15.87 -7.17
C THR A 229 5.19 -15.07 -8.10
N ILE A 230 6.32 -14.59 -7.57
CA ILE A 230 7.39 -13.97 -8.37
C ILE A 230 7.94 -14.97 -9.38
N MET A 231 8.32 -16.18 -8.93
CA MET A 231 8.83 -17.22 -9.82
C MET A 231 7.79 -17.66 -10.86
N ASP A 232 6.52 -17.82 -10.46
CA ASP A 232 5.43 -18.12 -11.39
C ASP A 232 5.28 -17.04 -12.47
N SER A 233 5.44 -15.77 -12.09
CA SER A 233 5.36 -14.64 -13.02
C SER A 233 6.55 -14.64 -13.98
N ILE A 234 7.76 -14.88 -13.47
CA ILE A 234 9.00 -14.94 -14.27
C ILE A 234 9.00 -16.15 -15.22
N ASP A 235 8.51 -17.30 -14.78
CA ASP A 235 8.48 -18.54 -15.58
C ASP A 235 7.42 -18.48 -16.70
N LYS A 236 6.41 -17.62 -16.58
CA LYS A 236 5.44 -17.32 -17.64
C LYS A 236 5.99 -16.37 -18.71
N MET A 237 7.08 -15.66 -18.45
CA MET A 237 7.70 -14.74 -19.43
C MET A 237 8.41 -15.51 -20.54
N LYS A 238 8.54 -14.89 -21.71
CA LYS A 238 9.45 -15.42 -22.75
C LYS A 238 10.89 -15.35 -22.24
N SER A 239 11.74 -16.26 -22.70
CA SER A 239 13.14 -16.34 -22.26
C SER A 239 13.88 -15.01 -22.39
N GLU A 240 13.68 -14.28 -23.49
CA GLU A 240 14.31 -12.97 -23.69
C GLU A 240 13.76 -11.87 -22.75
N GLU A 241 12.47 -11.90 -22.42
CA GLU A 241 11.85 -10.94 -21.49
C GLU A 241 12.37 -11.18 -20.07
N LYS A 242 12.43 -12.45 -19.66
CA LYS A 242 13.06 -12.89 -18.41
C LYS A 242 14.50 -12.42 -18.32
N GLU A 243 15.31 -12.67 -19.36
CA GLU A 243 16.72 -12.24 -19.37
C GLU A 243 16.85 -10.71 -19.27
N ARG A 244 16.05 -9.95 -20.03
CA ARG A 244 16.06 -8.47 -19.98
C ARG A 244 15.68 -7.96 -18.59
N LEU A 245 14.66 -8.53 -17.95
CA LEU A 245 14.26 -8.16 -16.59
C LEU A 245 15.40 -8.41 -15.59
N LEU A 246 16.01 -9.59 -15.62
CA LEU A 246 17.11 -9.93 -14.70
C LEU A 246 18.33 -9.04 -14.93
N LYS A 247 18.72 -8.81 -16.19
CA LYS A 247 19.79 -7.86 -16.54
C LYS A 247 19.47 -6.46 -16.07
N PHE A 248 18.25 -5.96 -16.30
CA PHE A 248 17.82 -4.65 -15.85
C PHE A 248 17.93 -4.51 -14.32
N LEU A 249 17.45 -5.49 -13.55
CA LEU A 249 17.53 -5.48 -12.09
C LEU A 249 18.98 -5.49 -11.57
N VAL A 250 19.87 -6.25 -12.23
CA VAL A 250 21.30 -6.29 -11.87
C VAL A 250 21.99 -4.95 -12.18
N ILE A 251 21.79 -4.41 -13.38
CA ILE A 251 22.45 -3.17 -13.84
C ILE A 251 21.95 -1.96 -13.05
N SER A 252 20.63 -1.82 -12.90
CA SER A 252 20.03 -0.70 -12.17
C SER A 252 20.18 -0.80 -10.65
N GLN A 253 20.43 -2.02 -10.15
CA GLN A 253 20.32 -2.38 -8.72
C GLN A 253 18.97 -2.00 -8.09
N TYR A 254 17.93 -1.83 -8.89
CA TYR A 254 16.61 -1.44 -8.39
C TYR A 254 15.91 -2.56 -7.65
N THR A 255 15.01 -2.15 -6.77
CA THR A 255 13.97 -2.97 -6.17
C THR A 255 12.67 -2.68 -6.90
N GLY A 256 12.06 -3.70 -7.50
CA GLY A 256 10.68 -3.65 -7.93
C GLY A 256 9.76 -3.78 -6.72
N VAL A 257 8.84 -2.82 -6.59
CA VAL A 257 7.81 -2.80 -5.55
C VAL A 257 6.48 -3.16 -6.18
N PHE A 258 5.82 -4.16 -5.60
CA PHE A 258 4.58 -4.76 -6.09
C PHE A 258 3.56 -4.82 -4.96
N GLU A 259 2.29 -4.94 -5.34
CA GLU A 259 1.25 -5.51 -4.50
C GLU A 259 0.99 -6.95 -4.97
N ILE A 260 0.96 -7.92 -4.05
CA ILE A 260 0.45 -9.26 -4.34
C ILE A 260 -1.06 -9.30 -4.05
N LEU A 261 -1.84 -9.68 -5.04
CA LEU A 261 -3.28 -9.91 -4.94
C LEU A 261 -3.52 -11.41 -4.81
N ALA A 262 -3.86 -11.87 -3.61
CA ALA A 262 -4.07 -13.29 -3.33
C ALA A 262 -5.56 -13.56 -3.08
N PRO A 263 -6.25 -14.33 -3.94
CA PRO A 263 -7.67 -14.65 -3.75
C PRO A 263 -7.95 -15.45 -2.49
N ASP A 264 -6.94 -16.10 -1.91
CA ASP A 264 -7.03 -16.84 -0.66
C ASP A 264 -6.71 -16.04 0.60
N HIS A 265 -6.24 -14.80 0.45
CA HIS A 265 -5.90 -13.88 1.54
C HIS A 265 -6.42 -12.47 1.20
N GLN A 266 -7.74 -12.36 1.08
CA GLN A 266 -8.40 -11.14 0.61
C GLN A 266 -8.57 -10.13 1.74
N HIS A 267 -8.41 -8.85 1.39
CA HIS A 267 -8.63 -7.77 2.33
C HIS A 267 -10.09 -7.31 2.34
N VAL A 268 -10.43 -6.37 1.46
CA VAL A 268 -11.77 -5.76 1.36
C VAL A 268 -12.29 -5.79 -0.09
N GLU A 269 -11.41 -5.67 -1.08
CA GLU A 269 -11.78 -5.89 -2.48
C GLU A 269 -11.97 -7.38 -2.77
N ASP A 270 -13.00 -7.73 -3.54
CA ASP A 270 -13.24 -9.11 -3.95
C ASP A 270 -12.28 -9.55 -5.06
N LEU A 271 -11.37 -10.45 -4.71
CA LEU A 271 -10.36 -11.04 -5.58
C LEU A 271 -10.76 -12.44 -6.07
N SER A 272 -11.98 -12.92 -5.78
CA SER A 272 -12.41 -14.29 -6.09
C SER A 272 -12.50 -14.60 -7.58
N HIS A 273 -12.45 -13.57 -8.43
CA HIS A 273 -12.34 -13.69 -9.88
C HIS A 273 -10.93 -14.09 -10.34
N LEU A 274 -9.91 -13.99 -9.48
CA LEU A 274 -8.55 -14.38 -9.80
C LEU A 274 -8.38 -15.89 -9.64
N PRO A 275 -7.75 -16.59 -10.60
CA PRO A 275 -7.51 -18.03 -10.51
C PRO A 275 -6.39 -18.40 -9.52
N GLY A 276 -5.62 -17.42 -9.04
CA GLY A 276 -4.52 -17.59 -8.10
C GLY A 276 -3.85 -16.25 -7.81
N PRO A 277 -2.80 -16.23 -6.97
CA PRO A 277 -2.09 -15.01 -6.65
C PRO A 277 -1.46 -14.33 -7.88
N GLU A 278 -1.51 -13.00 -7.91
CA GLU A 278 -0.93 -12.19 -8.98
C GLU A 278 -0.14 -11.00 -8.43
N LEU A 279 0.91 -10.59 -9.15
CA LEU A 279 1.73 -9.43 -8.80
C LEU A 279 1.35 -8.23 -9.65
N HIS A 280 1.15 -7.10 -8.99
CA HIS A 280 0.87 -5.81 -9.62
C HIS A 280 2.00 -4.85 -9.29
N PHE A 281 2.86 -4.59 -10.27
CA PHE A 281 3.96 -3.65 -10.14
C PHE A 281 3.46 -2.23 -9.88
N ILE A 282 4.11 -1.55 -8.93
CA ILE A 282 3.80 -0.18 -8.49
C ILE A 282 4.89 0.77 -8.96
N THR A 283 6.14 0.55 -8.53
CA THR A 283 7.26 1.44 -8.84
C THR A 283 8.62 0.78 -8.64
N TRP A 284 9.68 1.44 -9.14
CA TRP A 284 11.07 1.11 -8.86
C TRP A 284 11.60 1.98 -7.72
N THR A 285 12.35 1.36 -6.82
CA THR A 285 13.13 2.06 -5.78
C THR A 285 14.60 1.70 -5.90
N ARG A 286 15.48 2.58 -5.40
CA ARG A 286 16.95 2.38 -5.42
C ARG A 286 17.46 2.22 -3.99
N CYS A 287 18.56 1.51 -3.83
CA CYS A 287 19.31 1.48 -2.58
C CYS A 287 20.01 2.84 -2.37
N ASP A 288 19.34 3.74 -1.67
CA ASP A 288 19.86 5.04 -1.24
C ASP A 288 20.03 5.04 0.30
N LEU A 289 21.23 4.68 0.72
CA LEU A 289 21.59 4.58 2.13
C LEU A 289 21.94 5.96 2.74
N ASP A 290 22.19 6.97 1.91
CA ASP A 290 22.45 8.32 2.37
C ASP A 290 21.71 9.34 1.50
N PRO A 291 20.37 9.35 1.61
CA PRO A 291 19.54 10.15 0.71
C PRO A 291 19.83 11.63 0.88
N SER A 292 19.97 12.35 -0.24
CA SER A 292 20.12 13.81 -0.26
C SER A 292 18.93 14.51 0.40
N GLY A 293 17.77 13.84 0.43
CA GLY A 293 16.51 14.37 0.95
C GLY A 293 15.70 15.12 -0.11
N GLU A 294 16.08 15.05 -1.39
CA GLU A 294 15.37 15.73 -2.48
C GLU A 294 14.22 14.88 -3.05
N ASP A 295 14.38 13.55 -3.05
CA ASP A 295 13.42 12.60 -3.61
C ASP A 295 12.86 11.62 -2.55
N VAL A 296 11.60 11.20 -2.76
CA VAL A 296 10.97 10.12 -1.98
C VAL A 296 10.84 8.82 -2.76
N ALA A 297 10.98 8.87 -4.09
CA ALA A 297 10.97 7.72 -4.99
C ALA A 297 12.09 7.89 -6.03
N ALA A 298 12.76 6.78 -6.36
CA ALA A 298 13.90 6.79 -7.28
C ALA A 298 13.51 7.15 -8.72
N VAL A 299 12.28 6.79 -9.11
CA VAL A 299 11.77 6.92 -10.47
C VAL A 299 10.31 7.41 -10.40
N PRO A 300 9.93 8.42 -11.20
CA PRO A 300 8.54 8.82 -11.33
C PRO A 300 7.63 7.64 -11.70
N PRO A 301 6.48 7.45 -11.04
CA PRO A 301 5.69 6.22 -11.16
C PRO A 301 5.19 5.95 -12.59
N HIS A 302 4.84 6.97 -13.38
CA HIS A 302 4.42 6.77 -14.77
C HIS A 302 5.56 6.23 -15.63
N ILE A 303 6.78 6.76 -15.46
CA ILE A 303 7.98 6.21 -16.12
C ILE A 303 8.26 4.78 -15.63
N SER A 304 8.19 4.55 -14.31
CA SER A 304 8.41 3.22 -13.71
C SER A 304 7.48 2.18 -14.29
N ILE A 305 6.19 2.50 -14.38
CA ILE A 305 5.14 1.61 -14.88
C ILE A 305 5.37 1.28 -16.35
N GLU A 306 5.73 2.26 -17.18
CA GLU A 306 5.99 2.01 -18.61
C GLU A 306 7.25 1.15 -18.83
N ILE A 307 8.31 1.37 -18.04
CA ILE A 307 9.49 0.48 -18.04
C ILE A 307 9.09 -0.95 -17.65
N ALA A 308 8.29 -1.11 -16.59
CA ALA A 308 7.84 -2.41 -16.12
C ALA A 308 6.96 -3.13 -17.16
N ARG A 309 6.03 -2.42 -17.82
CA ARG A 309 5.23 -2.95 -18.93
C ARG A 309 6.11 -3.42 -20.09
N ALA A 310 7.12 -2.63 -20.46
CA ALA A 310 8.07 -3.01 -21.51
C ALA A 310 8.89 -4.27 -21.14
N LEU A 311 9.12 -4.52 -19.86
CA LEU A 311 9.75 -5.75 -19.33
C LEU A 311 8.78 -6.93 -19.17
N GLY A 312 7.49 -6.77 -19.53
CA GLY A 312 6.49 -7.83 -19.44
C GLY A 312 5.86 -8.00 -18.05
N LEU A 313 6.04 -7.04 -17.15
CA LEU A 313 5.40 -7.06 -15.83
C LEU A 313 3.96 -6.54 -15.89
N LYS A 314 3.06 -7.18 -15.14
CA LYS A 314 1.71 -6.66 -14.87
C LYS A 314 1.82 -5.47 -13.91
N THR A 315 1.15 -4.37 -14.21
CA THR A 315 1.28 -3.11 -13.45
C THR A 315 -0.06 -2.60 -12.95
N VAL A 316 -0.03 -1.73 -11.94
CA VAL A 316 -1.16 -0.85 -11.65
C VAL A 316 -1.42 0.12 -12.81
N LYS A 317 -2.64 0.67 -12.86
CA LYS A 317 -2.99 1.77 -13.76
C LYS A 317 -2.60 3.11 -13.12
N TYR A 318 -2.34 4.11 -13.96
CA TYR A 318 -2.07 5.47 -13.52
C TYR A 318 -2.79 6.50 -14.40
N ASP A 319 -3.10 7.64 -13.81
CA ASP A 319 -3.62 8.84 -14.47
C ASP A 319 -2.68 10.03 -14.17
N ARG A 320 -2.61 11.00 -15.11
CA ARG A 320 -1.94 12.29 -14.87
C ARG A 320 -3.00 13.32 -14.47
N VAL A 321 -2.80 13.97 -13.34
CA VAL A 321 -3.71 14.94 -12.75
C VAL A 321 -3.00 16.29 -12.70
N ALA A 322 -3.53 17.28 -13.42
CA ALA A 322 -3.07 18.65 -13.33
C ALA A 322 -3.42 19.23 -11.95
N ILE A 323 -2.54 20.07 -11.38
CA ILE A 323 -2.72 20.66 -10.05
C ILE A 323 -4.07 21.35 -9.87
N PRO A 324 -4.60 22.15 -10.83
CA PRO A 324 -5.92 22.76 -10.67
C PRO A 324 -7.09 21.76 -10.53
N ASN A 325 -6.89 20.50 -10.96
CA ASN A 325 -7.88 19.43 -10.87
C ASN A 325 -7.68 18.51 -9.66
N LEU A 326 -6.68 18.75 -8.81
CA LEU A 326 -6.31 17.87 -7.71
C LEU A 326 -7.45 17.69 -6.69
N ASP A 327 -8.06 18.79 -6.25
CA ASP A 327 -9.17 18.74 -5.28
C ASP A 327 -10.38 17.97 -5.81
N LYS A 328 -10.69 18.19 -7.10
CA LYS A 328 -11.74 17.44 -7.78
C LYS A 328 -11.41 15.95 -7.78
N ARG A 329 -10.19 15.56 -8.16
CA ARG A 329 -9.77 14.15 -8.15
C ARG A 329 -9.81 13.54 -6.74
N MET A 330 -9.37 14.25 -5.71
CA MET A 330 -9.44 13.75 -4.32
C MET A 330 -10.87 13.50 -3.86
N LYS A 331 -11.83 14.33 -4.27
CA LYS A 331 -13.27 14.12 -4.02
C LYS A 331 -13.81 12.92 -4.79
N GLU A 332 -13.44 12.77 -6.06
CA GLU A 332 -13.80 11.61 -6.89
C GLU A 332 -13.30 10.30 -6.28
N ILE A 333 -12.03 10.26 -5.83
CA ILE A 333 -11.47 9.08 -5.14
C ILE A 333 -12.27 8.78 -3.88
N ARG A 334 -12.59 9.80 -3.07
CA ARG A 334 -13.33 9.59 -1.82
C ARG A 334 -14.74 9.01 -2.08
N GLY A 335 -15.39 9.44 -3.16
CA GLY A 335 -16.69 8.94 -3.62
C GLY A 335 -16.63 7.66 -4.45
N GLY A 336 -15.45 7.06 -4.66
CA GLY A 336 -15.30 5.81 -5.39
C GLY A 336 -15.91 4.59 -4.67
N TYR A 337 -16.12 3.50 -5.40
CA TYR A 337 -16.79 2.28 -4.92
C TYR A 337 -16.12 1.00 -5.46
N GLN A 338 -15.89 0.01 -4.58
CA GLN A 338 -15.32 -1.35 -4.83
C GLN A 338 -13.80 -1.60 -5.14
N PHE A 339 -12.78 -1.10 -4.43
CA PHE A 339 -12.63 0.32 -4.21
C PHE A 339 -11.58 0.78 -3.20
N GLU A 340 -10.34 0.29 -3.02
CA GLU A 340 -9.53 0.79 -1.89
C GLU A 340 -9.25 2.29 -1.97
N GLY A 341 -8.63 2.74 -3.06
CA GLY A 341 -8.27 4.13 -3.22
C GLY A 341 -7.20 4.36 -4.28
N GLU A 342 -6.49 5.47 -4.15
CA GLU A 342 -5.36 5.82 -5.00
C GLU A 342 -4.16 6.29 -4.16
N VAL A 343 -2.98 6.17 -4.75
CA VAL A 343 -1.76 6.81 -4.27
C VAL A 343 -1.39 7.93 -5.23
N LEU A 344 -1.30 9.14 -4.70
CA LEU A 344 -0.99 10.37 -5.42
C LEU A 344 0.49 10.69 -5.23
N TYR A 345 1.24 10.72 -6.33
CA TYR A 345 2.65 11.07 -6.37
C TYR A 345 2.77 12.51 -6.88
N PHE A 346 3.33 13.39 -6.07
CA PHE A 346 3.51 14.80 -6.40
C PHE A 346 4.88 14.99 -7.02
N LEU A 347 4.92 15.55 -8.22
CA LEU A 347 6.14 15.79 -8.98
C LEU A 347 6.34 17.29 -9.14
N ASP A 348 7.58 17.75 -8.98
CA ASP A 348 7.94 19.15 -9.29
C ASP A 348 8.10 19.39 -10.80
N SER A 349 8.52 20.59 -11.19
CA SER A 349 8.75 20.95 -12.60
C SER A 349 9.93 20.21 -13.25
N GLN A 350 10.80 19.58 -12.46
CA GLN A 350 11.92 18.75 -12.93
C GLN A 350 11.56 17.26 -12.96
N GLY A 351 10.32 16.90 -12.61
CA GLY A 351 9.86 15.52 -12.54
C GLY A 351 10.34 14.77 -11.29
N VAL A 352 10.90 15.45 -10.29
CA VAL A 352 11.30 14.81 -9.03
C VAL A 352 10.07 14.54 -8.18
N VAL A 353 9.93 13.31 -7.68
CA VAL A 353 8.84 12.95 -6.76
C VAL A 353 9.14 13.55 -5.39
N MET A 354 8.38 14.58 -5.02
CA MET A 354 8.56 15.31 -3.76
C MET A 354 7.79 14.69 -2.58
N GLY A 355 6.73 13.94 -2.85
CA GLY A 355 5.87 13.41 -1.80
C GLY A 355 4.80 12.48 -2.32
N LEU A 356 4.27 11.66 -1.41
CA LEU A 356 3.19 10.71 -1.68
C LEU A 356 2.05 10.95 -0.71
N LEU A 357 0.82 10.86 -1.20
CA LEU A 357 -0.41 10.89 -0.41
C LEU A 357 -1.29 9.72 -0.81
N LYS A 358 -1.75 8.91 0.15
CA LYS A 358 -2.81 7.92 -0.13
C LYS A 358 -4.18 8.51 0.15
N LYS A 359 -5.14 8.24 -0.73
CA LYS A 359 -6.54 8.62 -0.55
C LYS A 359 -7.43 7.41 -0.74
N LYS A 360 -8.15 7.00 0.29
CA LYS A 360 -9.05 5.84 0.25
C LYS A 360 -10.49 6.24 -0.10
N THR A 361 -11.30 5.31 -0.59
CA THR A 361 -12.75 5.54 -0.70
C THR A 361 -13.41 5.50 0.68
N VAL A 362 -14.58 6.16 0.83
CA VAL A 362 -15.41 5.98 2.04
C VAL A 362 -15.84 4.52 2.19
N TRP A 363 -16.24 3.89 1.07
CA TRP A 363 -16.67 2.49 1.03
C TRP A 363 -15.63 1.57 1.67
N TYR A 364 -14.36 1.67 1.24
CA TYR A 364 -13.29 0.84 1.77
C TYR A 364 -13.06 1.06 3.25
N ILE A 365 -13.01 2.32 3.69
CA ILE A 365 -12.80 2.67 5.10
C ILE A 365 -13.90 2.06 5.98
N MET A 366 -15.16 2.16 5.55
CA MET A 366 -16.29 1.62 6.30
C MET A 366 -16.26 0.09 6.35
N CYS A 367 -16.09 -0.57 5.20
CA CYS A 367 -16.01 -2.03 5.13
C CYS A 367 -14.85 -2.58 5.97
N ARG A 368 -13.67 -1.95 5.90
CA ARG A 368 -12.51 -2.31 6.72
C ARG A 368 -12.79 -2.18 8.21
N ALA A 369 -13.39 -1.07 8.64
CA ALA A 369 -13.73 -0.84 10.05
C ALA A 369 -14.74 -1.90 10.56
N ILE A 370 -15.76 -2.23 9.76
CA ILE A 370 -16.74 -3.27 10.10
C ILE A 370 -16.06 -4.64 10.22
N ARG A 371 -15.21 -5.00 9.24
CA ARG A 371 -14.42 -6.25 9.26
C ARG A 371 -13.58 -6.38 10.53
N GLU A 372 -12.84 -5.34 10.89
CA GLU A 372 -11.97 -5.36 12.06
C GLU A 372 -12.77 -5.54 13.37
N LYS A 373 -13.94 -4.91 13.48
CA LYS A 373 -14.84 -5.11 14.63
C LYS A 373 -15.46 -6.50 14.65
N LEU A 374 -15.84 -7.06 13.49
CA LEU A 374 -16.30 -8.45 13.39
C LEU A 374 -15.21 -9.42 13.83
N ARG A 375 -13.97 -9.25 13.35
CA ARG A 375 -12.83 -10.10 13.72
C ARG A 375 -12.61 -10.12 15.23
N ALA A 376 -12.60 -8.93 15.85
CA ALA A 376 -12.47 -8.80 17.29
C ALA A 376 -13.66 -9.41 18.06
N ALA A 377 -14.87 -9.33 17.50
CA ALA A 377 -16.06 -9.94 18.09
C ALA A 377 -15.99 -11.47 18.08
N CYS A 378 -15.62 -12.10 16.97
CA CYS A 378 -15.48 -13.57 16.88
C CYS A 378 -14.39 -14.10 17.83
N ILE A 379 -13.26 -13.40 17.95
CA ILE A 379 -12.22 -13.73 18.93
C ILE A 379 -12.77 -13.62 20.36
N SER A 380 -13.50 -12.54 20.67
CA SER A 380 -14.07 -12.32 22.00
C SER A 380 -15.13 -13.37 22.35
N LEU A 381 -15.98 -13.72 21.39
CA LEU A 381 -16.99 -14.76 21.53
C LEU A 381 -16.35 -16.13 21.81
N THR A 382 -15.25 -16.43 21.12
CA THR A 382 -14.53 -17.71 21.29
C THR A 382 -13.78 -17.77 22.63
N LYS A 383 -13.08 -16.69 23.02
CA LYS A 383 -12.22 -16.68 24.22
C LYS A 383 -12.95 -16.30 25.52
N TYR A 384 -14.00 -15.49 25.44
CA TYR A 384 -14.66 -14.85 26.59
C TYR A 384 -16.19 -14.96 26.50
N ARG A 385 -16.69 -16.16 26.16
CA ARG A 385 -18.11 -16.41 25.84
C ARG A 385 -19.08 -15.86 26.89
N GLU A 386 -18.80 -16.02 28.18
CA GLU A 386 -19.68 -15.57 29.27
C GLU A 386 -19.78 -14.04 29.38
N GLN A 387 -18.76 -13.31 28.94
CA GLN A 387 -18.71 -11.84 28.97
C GLN A 387 -19.12 -11.21 27.63
N PHE A 388 -19.26 -12.05 26.60
CA PHE A 388 -19.60 -11.60 25.27
C PHE A 388 -21.07 -11.17 25.22
N THR A 389 -21.31 -9.97 24.68
CA THR A 389 -22.66 -9.53 24.36
C THR A 389 -22.64 -8.85 23.01
N ILE A 390 -23.58 -9.22 22.15
CA ILE A 390 -23.69 -8.62 20.81
C ILE A 390 -23.89 -7.10 20.89
N ASN A 391 -24.70 -6.62 21.84
CA ASN A 391 -24.94 -5.18 22.01
C ASN A 391 -23.65 -4.38 22.29
N ARG A 392 -22.69 -4.95 23.02
CA ARG A 392 -21.37 -4.31 23.25
C ARG A 392 -20.60 -4.18 21.94
N VAL A 393 -20.63 -5.20 21.09
CA VAL A 393 -19.99 -5.18 19.76
C VAL A 393 -20.65 -4.15 18.85
N LEU A 394 -21.99 -4.11 18.80
CA LEU A 394 -22.73 -3.13 17.99
C LEU A 394 -22.38 -1.70 18.43
N LYS A 395 -22.36 -1.42 19.74
CA LYS A 395 -21.98 -0.11 20.28
C LYS A 395 -20.54 0.27 19.96
N LYS A 396 -19.58 -0.68 20.08
CA LYS A 396 -18.17 -0.45 19.69
C LYS A 396 -18.05 -0.14 18.19
N THR A 397 -18.88 -0.76 17.35
CA THR A 397 -18.91 -0.52 15.90
C THR A 397 -19.48 0.85 15.56
N GLU A 398 -20.61 1.23 16.18
CA GLU A 398 -21.17 2.58 16.02
C GLU A 398 -20.21 3.66 16.50
N GLY A 399 -19.53 3.44 17.63
CA GLY A 399 -18.47 4.32 18.13
C GLY A 399 -17.39 4.56 17.09
N ARG A 400 -16.89 3.49 16.47
CA ARG A 400 -15.89 3.60 15.39
C ARG A 400 -16.41 4.32 14.16
N ILE A 401 -17.66 4.10 13.77
CA ILE A 401 -18.24 4.82 12.62
C ILE A 401 -18.42 6.32 12.93
N ASN A 402 -18.77 6.68 14.17
CA ASN A 402 -18.84 8.08 14.62
C ASN A 402 -17.47 8.77 14.65
N GLU A 403 -16.41 8.03 14.98
CA GLU A 403 -15.04 8.51 14.87
C GLU A 403 -14.70 8.84 13.40
N ILE A 404 -14.98 7.90 12.49
CA ILE A 404 -14.77 8.08 11.04
C ILE A 404 -15.57 9.29 10.51
N GLN A 405 -16.81 9.47 10.97
CA GLN A 405 -17.64 10.64 10.63
C GLN A 405 -16.89 11.96 10.88
N LYS A 406 -16.26 12.10 12.06
CA LYS A 406 -15.56 13.33 12.45
C LYS A 406 -14.37 13.61 11.54
N TRP A 407 -13.60 12.59 11.19
CA TRP A 407 -12.35 12.74 10.42
C TRP A 407 -12.59 12.96 8.93
N LEU A 408 -13.64 12.34 8.40
CA LEU A 408 -14.00 12.45 6.99
C LEU A 408 -15.08 13.51 6.72
N ALA A 409 -15.59 14.17 7.77
CA ALA A 409 -16.68 15.13 7.72
C ALA A 409 -17.91 14.60 6.95
N LEU A 410 -18.32 13.36 7.26
CA LEU A 410 -19.48 12.72 6.62
C LEU A 410 -20.80 13.26 7.20
N ASP A 411 -21.82 13.35 6.35
CA ASP A 411 -23.17 13.68 6.78
C ASP A 411 -23.80 12.54 7.63
N ASP A 412 -24.78 12.93 8.46
CA ASP A 412 -25.45 12.01 9.38
C ASP A 412 -26.17 10.87 8.64
N ASP A 413 -26.72 11.13 7.45
CA ASP A 413 -27.44 10.13 6.65
C ASP A 413 -26.48 9.02 6.20
N THR A 414 -25.33 9.39 5.65
CA THR A 414 -24.25 8.45 5.26
C THR A 414 -23.84 7.59 6.46
N VAL A 415 -23.66 8.22 7.62
CA VAL A 415 -23.22 7.55 8.85
C VAL A 415 -24.27 6.61 9.38
N ASN A 416 -25.54 7.02 9.38
CA ASN A 416 -26.65 6.20 9.84
C ASN A 416 -26.88 4.99 8.93
N PHE A 417 -26.73 5.17 7.61
CA PHE A 417 -26.71 4.08 6.65
C PHE A 417 -25.66 3.02 7.00
N TRP A 418 -24.40 3.42 7.17
CA TRP A 418 -23.31 2.48 7.48
C TRP A 418 -23.45 1.84 8.86
N LYS A 419 -23.94 2.56 9.87
CA LYS A 419 -24.26 1.97 11.18
C LYS A 419 -25.34 0.90 11.06
N CYS A 420 -26.40 1.16 10.31
CA CYS A 420 -27.49 0.22 10.11
C CYS A 420 -26.97 -1.05 9.42
N LEU A 421 -26.27 -0.88 8.30
CA LEU A 421 -25.72 -1.98 7.50
C LEU A 421 -24.71 -2.81 8.28
N GLY A 422 -23.75 -2.16 8.95
CA GLY A 422 -22.74 -2.84 9.78
C GLY A 422 -23.36 -3.64 10.94
N LYS A 423 -24.41 -3.12 11.58
CA LYS A 423 -25.13 -3.85 12.64
C LYS A 423 -25.84 -5.09 12.10
N LYS A 424 -26.49 -4.99 10.94
CA LYS A 424 -27.14 -6.13 10.28
C LYS A 424 -26.13 -7.20 9.92
N PHE A 425 -25.01 -6.81 9.30
CA PHE A 425 -23.93 -7.74 8.95
C PHE A 425 -23.32 -8.44 10.15
N LEU A 426 -23.03 -7.70 11.23
CA LEU A 426 -22.48 -8.27 12.47
C LEU A 426 -23.42 -9.32 13.07
N ARG A 427 -24.72 -9.05 13.16
CA ARG A 427 -25.72 -10.01 13.64
C ARG A 427 -25.77 -11.26 12.76
N TRP A 428 -25.87 -11.05 11.45
CA TRP A 428 -25.95 -12.12 10.46
C TRP A 428 -24.71 -13.04 10.52
N THR A 429 -23.52 -12.46 10.62
CA THR A 429 -22.27 -13.24 10.63
C THR A 429 -22.02 -13.93 11.97
N LEU A 430 -22.27 -13.24 13.09
CA LEU A 430 -22.04 -13.81 14.42
C LEU A 430 -22.96 -14.99 14.72
N ASN A 431 -24.23 -14.93 14.30
CA ASN A 431 -25.15 -16.06 14.45
C ASN A 431 -24.64 -17.30 13.70
N GLN A 432 -24.23 -17.13 12.44
CA GLN A 432 -23.67 -18.21 11.63
C GLN A 432 -22.33 -18.73 12.17
N TYR A 433 -21.48 -17.84 12.72
CA TYR A 433 -20.25 -18.24 13.39
C TYR A 433 -20.53 -19.07 14.66
N GLU A 434 -21.54 -18.71 15.45
CA GLU A 434 -21.97 -19.51 16.62
C GLU A 434 -22.56 -20.87 16.23
N GLU A 435 -23.28 -20.93 15.10
CA GLU A 435 -23.82 -22.16 14.51
C GLU A 435 -22.74 -23.04 13.86
N GLY A 436 -21.52 -22.49 13.66
CA GLY A 436 -20.40 -23.17 13.02
C GLY A 436 -20.49 -23.25 11.49
N SER A 437 -21.40 -22.48 10.87
CA SER A 437 -21.52 -22.40 9.40
C SER A 437 -20.50 -21.47 8.75
N ILE A 438 -19.88 -20.58 9.54
CA ILE A 438 -18.76 -19.71 9.13
C ILE A 438 -17.58 -19.93 10.06
N LYS A 439 -16.36 -19.97 9.51
CA LYS A 439 -15.11 -20.10 10.27
C LYS A 439 -14.32 -18.79 10.35
N MET A 440 -13.32 -18.78 11.23
CA MET A 440 -12.50 -17.60 11.51
C MET A 440 -11.61 -17.20 10.33
N ASP A 441 -11.09 -18.18 9.59
CA ASP A 441 -10.31 -17.99 8.35
C ASP A 441 -11.16 -17.34 7.25
N GLU A 442 -12.43 -17.73 7.11
CA GLU A 442 -13.33 -17.06 6.17
C GLU A 442 -13.52 -15.58 6.53
N ILE A 443 -13.68 -15.26 7.81
CA ILE A 443 -13.82 -13.88 8.28
C ILE A 443 -12.53 -13.07 8.07
N ALA A 444 -11.37 -13.71 8.27
CA ALA A 444 -10.07 -13.04 8.19
C ALA A 444 -9.61 -12.85 6.73
N ASP A 445 -9.77 -13.88 5.90
CA ASP A 445 -9.15 -14.02 4.58
C ASP A 445 -10.15 -14.01 3.42
N LYS A 446 -11.46 -14.10 3.69
CA LYS A 446 -12.56 -14.12 2.69
C LYS A 446 -13.68 -13.13 3.01
N PHE A 447 -13.37 -12.08 3.76
CA PHE A 447 -14.32 -11.01 4.10
C PHE A 447 -15.19 -10.50 2.94
N PRO A 448 -14.65 -10.13 1.76
CA PRO A 448 -15.48 -9.64 0.65
C PRO A 448 -16.52 -10.66 0.14
N VAL A 449 -16.20 -11.96 0.18
CA VAL A 449 -17.12 -13.03 -0.23
C VAL A 449 -18.27 -13.15 0.76
N LEU A 450 -17.95 -13.12 2.06
CA LEU A 450 -18.92 -13.09 3.15
C LEU A 450 -19.82 -11.85 3.10
N TRP A 451 -19.22 -10.68 2.87
CA TRP A 451 -19.92 -9.41 2.74
C TRP A 451 -20.92 -9.45 1.58
N THR A 452 -20.48 -9.93 0.41
CA THR A 452 -21.33 -10.10 -0.77
C THR A 452 -22.48 -11.08 -0.51
N SER A 453 -22.20 -12.21 0.15
CA SER A 453 -23.21 -13.21 0.51
C SER A 453 -24.28 -12.63 1.46
N PHE A 454 -23.85 -11.81 2.42
CA PHE A 454 -24.76 -11.07 3.28
C PHE A 454 -25.66 -10.12 2.48
N LEU A 455 -25.08 -9.26 1.64
CA LEU A 455 -25.85 -8.27 0.86
C LEU A 455 -26.91 -8.97 -0.01
N GLN A 456 -26.53 -10.07 -0.67
CA GLN A 456 -27.42 -10.84 -1.53
C GLN A 456 -28.54 -11.52 -0.73
N SER A 457 -28.22 -12.21 0.36
CA SER A 457 -29.21 -12.97 1.14
C SER A 457 -30.17 -12.09 1.95
N THR A 458 -29.78 -10.85 2.25
CA THR A 458 -30.60 -9.91 3.02
C THR A 458 -31.21 -8.80 2.15
N HIS A 459 -30.94 -8.81 0.84
CA HIS A 459 -31.35 -7.77 -0.11
C HIS A 459 -30.90 -6.35 0.30
N GLU A 460 -29.74 -6.25 0.96
CA GLU A 460 -29.14 -4.97 1.34
C GLU A 460 -28.22 -4.45 0.21
N CYS A 461 -27.83 -3.19 0.31
CA CYS A 461 -26.91 -2.54 -0.63
C CYS A 461 -25.86 -1.75 0.17
N ASP A 462 -24.62 -1.74 -0.27
CA ASP A 462 -23.51 -0.98 0.32
C ASP A 462 -23.04 0.21 -0.55
N ASP A 463 -23.71 0.45 -1.69
CA ASP A 463 -23.54 1.66 -2.51
C ASP A 463 -24.54 2.74 -2.06
N TYR A 464 -24.12 3.54 -1.07
CA TYR A 464 -24.91 4.66 -0.56
C TYR A 464 -25.31 5.66 -1.66
N SER A 465 -24.45 5.86 -2.67
CA SER A 465 -24.73 6.80 -3.75
C SER A 465 -25.90 6.33 -4.62
N ALA A 466 -26.01 5.02 -4.86
CA ALA A 466 -27.14 4.42 -5.57
C ALA A 466 -28.43 4.48 -4.73
N VAL A 467 -28.34 4.27 -3.42
CA VAL A 467 -29.49 4.38 -2.50
C VAL A 467 -30.08 5.80 -2.54
N LYS A 468 -29.24 6.83 -2.37
CA LYS A 468 -29.67 8.23 -2.38
C LYS A 468 -30.30 8.65 -3.72
N LYS A 469 -29.77 8.17 -4.84
CA LYS A 469 -30.35 8.43 -6.18
C LYS A 469 -31.77 7.85 -6.32
N LYS A 470 -32.02 6.66 -5.76
CA LYS A 470 -33.35 6.02 -5.78
C LYS A 470 -34.36 6.78 -4.93
N GLU A 471 -33.97 7.28 -3.77
CA GLU A 471 -34.85 8.09 -2.90
C GLU A 471 -35.27 9.40 -3.58
N ILE A 472 -34.32 10.07 -4.24
CA ILE A 472 -34.60 11.30 -4.99
C ILE A 472 -35.53 11.01 -6.18
N ALA A 473 -35.30 9.91 -6.92
CA ALA A 473 -36.14 9.54 -8.05
C ALA A 473 -37.57 9.13 -7.61
N GLY A 474 -37.70 8.41 -6.49
CA GLY A 474 -39.00 7.98 -5.95
C GLY A 474 -39.82 9.12 -5.32
N GLY A 475 -39.16 10.17 -4.82
CA GLY A 475 -39.84 11.32 -4.20
C GLY A 475 -40.52 12.28 -5.18
N VAL A 476 -40.26 12.17 -6.49
CA VAL A 476 -40.84 13.05 -7.52
C VAL A 476 -42.16 12.49 -8.09
N GLY A 477 -42.58 11.29 -7.67
CA GLY A 477 -43.54 10.48 -8.42
C GLY A 477 -44.99 10.39 -7.94
N ASP A 478 -45.45 11.08 -6.89
CA ASP A 478 -46.80 10.76 -6.34
C ASP A 478 -47.64 11.93 -5.78
N ASN A 479 -47.51 13.13 -6.38
CA ASN A 479 -48.41 14.26 -6.06
C ASN A 479 -49.37 14.65 -7.20
N SER A 480 -49.56 13.79 -8.20
CA SER A 480 -50.56 13.99 -9.25
C SER A 480 -51.38 12.75 -9.51
N THR A 481 -52.51 12.61 -8.80
CA THR A 481 -53.79 12.16 -9.37
C THR A 481 -54.89 12.13 -8.30
N ASN A 482 -55.75 13.14 -8.29
CA ASN A 482 -57.17 12.90 -8.02
C ASN A 482 -58.06 13.86 -8.84
N SER A 483 -58.21 13.54 -10.12
CA SER A 483 -59.31 13.89 -11.03
C SER A 483 -58.99 13.10 -12.31
N GLY A 484 -59.65 12.02 -12.71
CA GLY A 484 -61.07 11.72 -12.79
C GLY A 484 -61.28 11.15 -14.20
N SER A 485 -62.01 10.02 -14.33
CA SER A 485 -62.53 9.39 -15.56
C SER A 485 -61.52 9.09 -16.69
N ASP A 486 -61.50 7.95 -17.38
CA ASP A 486 -62.62 7.21 -17.93
C ASP A 486 -62.09 5.93 -18.58
N ASN A 487 -62.98 4.96 -18.76
CA ASN A 487 -62.72 3.69 -19.42
C ASN A 487 -62.34 3.87 -20.90
N THR A 488 -61.37 3.09 -21.39
CA THR A 488 -61.49 2.41 -22.71
C THR A 488 -60.44 1.32 -22.90
N GLU A 489 -60.92 0.14 -23.28
CA GLU A 489 -60.17 -0.98 -23.85
C GLU A 489 -59.58 -0.59 -25.21
N HIS A 490 -58.36 -1.08 -25.55
CA HIS A 490 -58.10 -1.75 -26.83
C HIS A 490 -56.66 -2.27 -26.98
N HIS A 491 -56.59 -3.53 -27.37
CA HIS A 491 -55.71 -4.22 -28.33
C HIS A 491 -54.18 -4.06 -28.34
N GLU A 492 -53.56 -5.25 -28.27
CA GLU A 492 -52.24 -5.65 -28.76
C GLU A 492 -51.85 -5.07 -30.13
N THR A 493 -50.55 -4.80 -30.32
CA THR A 493 -49.78 -5.34 -31.46
C THR A 493 -48.27 -5.16 -31.29
N ASN A 494 -47.55 -6.20 -31.71
CA ASN A 494 -46.11 -6.30 -31.89
C ASN A 494 -45.55 -5.24 -32.86
N GLY A 495 -44.30 -4.80 -32.63
CA GLY A 495 -43.58 -3.94 -33.57
C GLY A 495 -42.09 -3.82 -33.28
N ASN A 496 -41.33 -4.74 -33.84
CA ASN A 496 -39.88 -4.81 -33.87
C ASN A 496 -39.30 -3.73 -34.82
N LEU A 497 -38.34 -2.88 -34.42
CA LEU A 497 -37.47 -2.21 -35.40
C LEU A 497 -36.14 -1.67 -34.83
N LYS A 498 -35.13 -1.87 -35.67
CA LYS A 498 -33.70 -1.57 -35.56
C LYS A 498 -33.38 -0.11 -35.86
N ARG A 499 -32.22 0.32 -35.30
CA ARG A 499 -31.19 1.25 -35.82
C ARG A 499 -31.57 2.71 -36.09
N ASP A 500 -30.76 3.62 -35.52
CA ASP A 500 -29.81 4.51 -36.22
C ASP A 500 -29.18 5.45 -35.15
N THR A 501 -27.90 5.35 -34.82
CA THR A 501 -26.78 6.16 -35.35
C THR A 501 -27.17 7.52 -35.93
N HIS A 502 -26.97 8.58 -35.13
CA HIS A 502 -26.67 9.91 -35.64
C HIS A 502 -25.48 10.51 -34.87
N SER A 503 -24.41 10.76 -35.65
CA SER A 503 -23.48 11.87 -35.48
C SER A 503 -24.24 13.19 -35.42
N ASP A 504 -23.75 14.15 -34.64
CA ASP A 504 -23.51 15.49 -35.18
C ASP A 504 -22.54 16.28 -34.29
N GLU A 505 -21.57 16.84 -34.99
CA GLU A 505 -20.67 17.91 -34.59
C GLU A 505 -21.51 19.16 -34.27
N ASN A 506 -21.12 19.94 -33.26
CA ASN A 506 -21.16 21.38 -33.43
C ASN A 506 -20.23 22.14 -32.48
N SER A 507 -19.51 23.04 -33.15
CA SER A 507 -18.62 24.10 -32.72
C SER A 507 -19.30 25.22 -31.93
N SER A 508 -18.55 25.85 -31.02
CA SER A 508 -18.50 27.30 -30.73
C SER A 508 -17.52 27.49 -29.57
N GLU A 509 -16.34 28.09 -29.74
CA GLU A 509 -16.03 29.52 -29.91
C GLU A 509 -16.77 30.46 -28.95
N GLY A 510 -15.97 31.18 -28.15
CA GLY A 510 -16.37 32.26 -27.24
C GLY A 510 -15.85 32.01 -25.82
N GLY A 511 -15.07 32.84 -25.18
CA GLY A 511 -14.57 34.19 -25.47
C GLY A 511 -13.84 34.62 -24.20
N ALA A 512 -12.66 35.22 -24.37
CA ALA A 512 -11.81 35.66 -23.28
C ALA A 512 -12.48 36.80 -22.48
N ALA A 513 -12.44 36.71 -21.16
CA ALA A 513 -12.70 37.83 -20.26
C ALA A 513 -11.48 38.03 -19.36
N ILE A 514 -10.75 39.09 -19.69
CA ILE A 514 -9.65 39.69 -18.92
C ILE A 514 -10.27 40.43 -17.74
N ILE A 515 -9.87 40.09 -16.50
CA ILE A 515 -10.12 40.93 -15.33
C ILE A 515 -8.76 41.38 -14.81
N THR A 516 -8.49 42.67 -15.01
CA THR A 516 -7.37 43.42 -14.46
C THR A 516 -7.74 44.06 -13.13
N GLY A 517 -6.82 44.01 -12.15
CA GLY A 517 -6.66 45.03 -11.11
C GLY A 517 -6.52 44.47 -9.69
N PRO A 518 -5.84 45.20 -8.78
CA PRO A 518 -4.61 45.96 -8.98
C PRO A 518 -3.50 45.57 -7.98
N GLU A 519 -2.28 45.94 -8.38
CA GLU A 519 -1.07 45.96 -7.58
C GLU A 519 -1.19 46.90 -6.37
N SER A 520 -0.61 46.51 -5.24
CA SER A 520 -0.12 47.44 -4.23
C SER A 520 1.23 46.95 -3.71
N ASN A 521 2.27 47.73 -4.01
CA ASN A 521 3.62 47.62 -3.51
C ASN A 521 3.75 48.14 -2.07
N ASP A 522 4.79 47.61 -1.41
CA ASP A 522 5.69 48.24 -0.42
C ASP A 522 5.28 48.32 1.07
N PRO A 523 6.26 48.39 2.02
CA PRO A 523 7.45 47.53 2.18
C PRO A 523 7.75 47.17 3.66
N GLU A 524 8.85 46.43 3.85
CA GLU A 524 9.62 46.13 5.07
C GLU A 524 9.46 47.04 6.31
N LEU A 525 9.48 46.45 7.52
CA LEU A 525 10.50 46.76 8.56
C LEU A 525 10.38 45.97 9.89
N THR A 526 11.56 45.52 10.36
CA THR A 526 12.03 45.38 11.76
C THR A 526 11.93 44.04 12.53
N GLN A 527 13.04 43.33 12.44
CA GLN A 527 13.86 42.68 13.47
C GLN A 527 13.62 42.99 14.97
N MET A 528 14.02 42.00 15.80
CA MET A 528 14.42 42.03 17.22
C MET A 528 13.33 41.88 18.30
N CYS A 529 13.38 40.76 19.03
CA CYS A 529 13.67 40.81 20.46
C CYS A 529 14.21 39.46 20.97
N SER A 530 15.34 39.57 21.66
CA SER A 530 16.13 38.58 22.36
C SER A 530 15.57 38.20 23.73
N ASN A 531 15.94 36.99 24.18
CA ASN A 531 16.28 36.56 25.53
C ASN A 531 15.66 37.30 26.74
N LEU A 532 14.90 36.56 27.56
CA LEU A 532 14.98 36.69 29.02
C LEU A 532 14.94 35.32 29.69
N ASN A 533 15.71 35.26 30.76
CA ASN A 533 16.17 34.16 31.57
C ASN A 533 15.29 33.97 32.83
N ASP A 534 15.46 32.80 33.44
CA ASP A 534 15.44 32.48 34.88
C ASP A 534 14.12 32.26 35.66
N ASP A 535 14.05 31.03 36.18
CA ASP A 535 13.80 30.59 37.56
C ASP A 535 12.50 30.92 38.32
N ASN A 536 11.80 29.85 38.74
CA ASN A 536 11.34 29.55 40.12
C ASN A 536 10.44 28.30 40.09
N SER A 537 10.80 27.18 40.72
CA SER A 537 10.75 26.83 42.16
C SER A 537 9.52 25.99 42.54
N ASP A 538 9.80 24.86 43.19
CA ASP A 538 8.99 23.94 44.01
C ASP A 538 7.49 24.20 44.27
N GLY A 539 6.73 23.11 44.27
CA GLY A 539 5.37 23.05 44.82
C GLY A 539 4.78 21.64 44.82
N THR A 540 4.91 20.95 45.95
CA THR A 540 4.27 19.66 46.29
C THR A 540 2.76 19.79 46.49
N SER A 541 2.01 18.69 46.22
CA SER A 541 0.89 18.16 47.02
C SER A 541 -0.39 17.73 46.25
N GLN A 542 -0.63 16.41 46.32
CA GLN A 542 -1.88 15.70 46.63
C GLN A 542 -3.06 15.56 45.63
N THR A 543 -3.56 14.31 45.62
CA THR A 543 -4.91 13.81 45.28
C THR A 543 -5.31 13.88 43.81
N ARG A 544 -5.97 12.89 43.17
CA ARG A 544 -6.92 11.85 43.64
C ARG A 544 -7.11 10.77 42.56
N ASN A 545 -7.46 9.55 42.97
CA ASN A 545 -8.24 8.51 42.27
C ASN A 545 -8.21 8.47 40.73
N ARG A 546 -7.55 7.45 40.15
CA ARG A 546 -7.84 7.00 38.77
C ARG A 546 -8.32 5.56 38.79
N PHE A 547 -9.64 5.43 38.66
CA PHE A 547 -10.34 4.20 38.32
C PHE A 547 -9.93 3.75 36.91
N SER A 548 -9.96 2.43 36.73
CA SER A 548 -9.62 1.64 35.55
C SER A 548 -10.07 2.21 34.21
N LEU A 549 -9.11 2.40 33.31
CA LEU A 549 -9.32 2.43 31.86
C LEU A 549 -8.29 1.47 31.25
N LEU A 550 -8.72 0.22 31.08
CA LEU A 550 -8.02 -0.78 30.28
C LEU A 550 -7.98 -0.26 28.83
N GLN A 551 -6.77 0.04 28.36
CA GLN A 551 -6.46 0.22 26.95
C GLN A 551 -6.50 -1.17 26.31
N ASP A 552 -7.49 -1.41 25.43
CA ASP A 552 -7.52 -2.58 24.54
C ASP A 552 -6.41 -2.37 23.49
N GLU A 553 -5.23 -2.95 23.75
CA GLU A 553 -4.13 -3.08 22.81
C GLU A 553 -4.57 -3.97 21.63
N THR A 554 -4.73 -3.39 20.45
CA THR A 554 -4.69 -4.14 19.19
C THR A 554 -3.36 -3.87 18.50
N GLN A 555 -2.35 -4.64 18.89
CA GLN A 555 -1.14 -4.83 18.12
C GLN A 555 -1.08 -6.31 17.71
N SER A 556 -1.46 -6.59 16.47
CA SER A 556 -1.47 -7.93 15.88
C SER A 556 -0.07 -8.41 15.46
N ASP A 557 0.97 -8.01 16.18
CA ASP A 557 2.33 -8.34 15.77
C ASP A 557 3.14 -8.85 16.94
N ILE A 558 3.72 -10.03 16.68
CA ILE A 558 4.52 -10.87 17.55
C ILE A 558 3.58 -11.79 18.36
N THR A 559 3.40 -13.03 17.85
CA THR A 559 3.24 -14.27 18.66
C THR A 559 1.85 -14.57 19.27
N ASP A 560 1.13 -15.68 19.05
CA ASP A 560 1.34 -17.00 18.41
C ASP A 560 2.69 -17.71 18.63
N GLN A 561 3.58 -17.18 19.46
CA GLN A 561 4.60 -17.99 20.13
C GLN A 561 3.97 -18.43 21.45
N MET A 562 3.95 -19.74 21.65
CA MET A 562 3.87 -20.42 22.95
C MET A 562 2.49 -20.79 23.52
N ALA A 563 1.35 -20.51 22.88
CA ALA A 563 0.03 -20.87 23.42
C ALA A 563 -0.52 -22.26 23.00
N ALA A 564 0.36 -23.25 22.81
CA ALA A 564 -0.02 -24.66 22.83
C ALA A 564 1.18 -25.54 23.24
N THR A 565 1.86 -25.19 24.34
CA THR A 565 2.75 -26.14 25.02
C THR A 565 2.07 -26.57 26.32
N GLN A 566 1.78 -27.87 26.43
CA GLN A 566 1.21 -28.61 27.57
C GLN A 566 -0.32 -28.73 27.64
N LEU A 567 -0.85 -29.72 26.92
CA LEU A 567 -1.93 -30.60 27.40
C LEU A 567 -1.77 -31.97 26.72
N ASN A 568 -0.85 -32.77 27.27
CA ASN A 568 -0.87 -34.24 27.36
C ASN A 568 0.50 -34.74 27.85
N LYS A 569 0.65 -34.84 29.18
CA LYS A 569 1.60 -35.72 29.85
C LYS A 569 0.76 -36.71 30.67
N CYS A 570 0.74 -37.95 30.21
CA CYS A 570 0.41 -39.23 30.88
C CYS A 570 0.53 -40.26 29.76
N ASP A 571 1.26 -41.36 29.81
CA ASP A 571 2.16 -41.99 30.77
C ASP A 571 3.05 -42.98 29.96
N ASP A 572 4.01 -43.60 30.63
CA ASP A 572 4.70 -44.84 30.28
C ASP A 572 6.05 -44.79 29.50
N THR A 573 7.11 -44.83 30.30
CA THR A 573 8.34 -45.63 30.07
C THR A 573 8.25 -46.94 30.87
N PRO A 574 9.12 -47.97 30.69
CA PRO A 574 10.14 -48.18 29.64
C PRO A 574 10.14 -49.60 29.01
N HIS A 575 10.63 -49.70 27.77
CA HIS A 575 11.79 -50.55 27.41
C HIS A 575 12.29 -50.23 26.00
#